data_AF-A0A1W1XHE6-F1
#
_entry.id   AF-A0A1W1XHE6-F1
#
_cell.length_a   1.000
_cell.length_b   1.000
_cell.length_c   1.000
_cell.angle_alpha   90.00
_cell.angle_beta   90.00
_cell.angle_gamma   90.00
#
_symmetry.space_group_name_H-M   'P 1'
#
loop_
_entity.id
_entity.type
_entity.pdbx_description
1 polymer ?
#
loop_
_entity_poly.entity_id
_entity_poly.type
_entity_poly.pdbx_seq_one_letter_code
_entity_poly.pdbx_strand_id
1 'polypeptide(L)'
;MRDETGVIFCIWGRFVIHREKINGGVRFTMPECPNAFPWTVTTGFPPALDKIVVHGTLNRTEHDPDFVESMEEFFAHWKEGLESLWTEEARERNVPESASVRLPMFSG
;
A
#
# COMPACT_ATOMS: atom_id res chain seq x y z
N MET A 1 -21.13 6.59 -2.40
CA MET A 1 -19.80 6.77 -3.00
C MET A 1 -18.93 7.30 -1.87
N ARG A 2 -18.06 6.48 -1.26
CA ARG A 2 -17.17 6.98 -0.19
C ARG A 2 -16.05 7.75 -0.87
N ASP A 3 -15.61 8.85 -0.27
CA ASP A 3 -14.62 9.74 -0.87
C ASP A 3 -13.34 8.96 -1.19
N GLU A 4 -12.99 8.88 -2.47
CA GLU A 4 -11.74 8.30 -2.97
C GLU A 4 -10.57 9.30 -2.84
N THR A 5 -10.77 10.33 -2.01
CA THR A 5 -9.81 11.40 -1.74
C THR A 5 -9.81 11.67 -0.23
N GLY A 6 -8.62 11.88 0.33
CA GLY A 6 -8.43 12.22 1.73
C GLY A 6 -7.29 13.20 1.92
N VAL A 7 -7.00 13.54 3.16
CA VAL A 7 -5.84 14.36 3.53
C VAL A 7 -5.06 13.63 4.62
N ILE A 8 -3.76 13.50 4.43
CA ILE A 8 -2.82 13.00 5.45
C ILE A 8 -1.94 14.15 5.95
N PHE A 9 -1.67 14.15 7.24
CA PHE A 9 -0.66 14.98 7.88
C PHE A 9 0.45 14.05 8.36
N CYS A 10 1.66 14.24 7.85
CA CYS A 10 2.85 13.50 8.27
C CYS A 10 4.04 14.44 8.36
N ILE A 11 5.21 13.88 8.68
CA ILE A 11 6.47 14.61 8.80
C ILE A 11 6.92 15.31 7.51
N TRP A 12 6.39 14.90 6.35
CA TRP A 12 6.63 15.59 5.07
C TRP A 12 5.66 16.76 4.82
N GLY A 13 4.65 16.95 5.68
CA GLY A 13 3.63 17.99 5.57
C GLY A 13 2.22 17.45 5.36
N ARG A 14 1.37 18.28 4.75
CA ARG A 14 -0.04 17.98 4.45
C ARG A 14 -0.18 17.60 2.98
N PHE A 15 -0.65 16.40 2.69
CA PHE A 15 -0.88 15.94 1.31
C PHE A 15 -2.32 15.50 1.10
N VAL A 16 -2.83 15.80 -0.08
CA VAL A 16 -4.01 15.12 -0.62
C VAL A 16 -3.61 13.69 -1.00
N ILE A 17 -4.40 12.71 -0.55
CA ILE A 17 -4.26 11.32 -0.94
C ILE A 17 -5.42 10.94 -1.85
N HIS A 18 -5.14 10.22 -2.93
CA HIS A 18 -6.18 9.52 -3.69
C HIS A 18 -6.15 8.05 -3.30
N ARG A 19 -7.33 7.42 -3.27
CA ARG A 19 -7.49 5.99 -3.06
C ARG A 19 -8.12 5.38 -4.31
N GLU A 20 -7.61 4.23 -4.72
CA GLU A 20 -8.14 3.46 -5.84
C GLU A 20 -8.29 2.00 -5.37
N LYS A 21 -9.46 1.40 -5.62
CA LYS A 21 -9.60 -0.05 -5.46
C LYS A 21 -8.89 -0.75 -6.62
N ILE A 22 -7.98 -1.65 -6.30
CA ILE A 22 -7.28 -2.49 -7.27
C ILE A 22 -7.59 -3.96 -6.98
N ASN A 23 -7.19 -4.86 -7.88
CA ASN A 23 -7.31 -6.28 -7.59
C ASN A 23 -6.49 -6.65 -6.35
N GLY A 24 -7.12 -7.33 -5.38
CA GLY A 24 -6.46 -7.75 -4.15
C GLY A 24 -6.23 -6.68 -3.09
N GLY A 25 -6.75 -5.46 -3.27
CA GLY A 25 -6.60 -4.43 -2.25
C GLY A 25 -6.84 -3.01 -2.73
N VAL A 26 -5.97 -2.10 -2.27
CA VAL A 26 -6.09 -0.67 -2.53
C VAL A 26 -4.74 -0.07 -2.90
N ARG A 27 -4.78 0.92 -3.79
CA ARG A 27 -3.65 1.81 -4.08
C ARG A 27 -3.96 3.19 -3.52
N PHE A 28 -2.92 3.80 -2.99
CA PHE A 28 -2.92 5.21 -2.63
C PHE A 28 -1.89 5.95 -3.46
N THR A 29 -2.18 7.21 -3.76
CA THR A 29 -1.22 8.13 -4.40
C THR A 29 -1.25 9.48 -3.69
N MET A 30 -0.12 10.18 -3.66
CA MET A 30 -0.03 11.58 -3.27
C MET A 30 0.35 12.43 -4.50
N PRO A 31 -0.62 12.96 -5.25
CA PRO A 31 -0.36 13.65 -6.52
C PRO A 31 0.56 14.87 -6.37
N GLU A 32 0.48 15.54 -5.22
CA GLU A 32 1.23 16.76 -4.91
C GLU A 32 2.56 16.47 -4.19
N CYS A 33 2.85 15.20 -3.88
CA CYS A 33 4.10 14.85 -3.19
C CYS A 33 5.29 14.95 -4.16
N PRO A 34 6.34 15.73 -3.82
CA PRO A 34 7.51 15.90 -4.69
C PRO A 34 8.32 14.61 -4.88
N ASN A 35 8.06 13.58 -4.07
CA ASN A 35 8.71 12.27 -4.17
C ASN A 35 7.92 11.29 -5.05
N ALA A 36 6.78 11.73 -5.60
CA ALA A 36 5.87 10.93 -6.41
C ALA A 36 5.62 9.56 -5.76
N PHE A 37 5.20 9.55 -4.48
CA PHE A 37 5.06 8.34 -3.67
C PHE A 37 3.66 7.73 -3.77
N PRO A 38 3.48 6.63 -4.52
CA PRO A 38 2.36 5.72 -4.36
C PRO A 38 2.71 4.59 -3.41
N TRP A 39 1.67 4.03 -2.78
CA TRP A 39 1.77 2.74 -2.09
C TRP A 39 0.52 1.91 -2.27
N THR A 40 0.66 0.61 -2.10
CA THR A 40 -0.43 -0.37 -2.20
C THR A 40 -0.51 -1.18 -0.92
N VAL A 41 -1.73 -1.52 -0.51
CA VAL A 41 -2.01 -2.50 0.52
C VAL A 41 -2.77 -3.63 -0.15
N THR A 42 -2.15 -4.82 -0.22
CA THR A 42 -2.71 -5.99 -0.92
C THR A 42 -2.66 -7.23 -0.05
N THR A 43 -3.49 -8.23 -0.36
CA THR A 43 -3.51 -9.54 0.31
C THR A 43 -3.96 -10.61 -0.69
N GLY A 44 -3.57 -11.87 -0.49
CA GLY A 44 -4.05 -12.98 -1.33
C GLY A 44 -3.32 -13.13 -2.68
N PHE A 45 -2.19 -12.45 -2.86
CA PHE A 45 -1.35 -12.53 -4.06
C PHE A 45 0.10 -12.88 -3.70
N PRO A 46 0.87 -13.53 -4.59
CA PRO A 46 2.32 -13.65 -4.44
C PRO A 46 2.98 -12.27 -4.21
N PRO A 47 4.08 -12.20 -3.43
CA PRO A 47 4.87 -13.32 -2.90
C PRO A 47 4.35 -13.93 -1.58
N ALA A 48 3.32 -13.35 -0.94
CA ALA A 48 2.84 -13.78 0.37
C ALA A 48 1.31 -13.83 0.42
N LEU A 49 0.74 -14.97 -0.01
CA LEU A 49 -0.71 -15.14 -0.15
C LEU A 49 -1.49 -15.03 1.17
N ASP A 50 -0.85 -15.36 2.29
CA ASP A 50 -1.43 -15.42 3.64
C ASP A 50 -1.18 -14.15 4.48
N LYS A 51 -0.60 -13.12 3.85
CA LYS A 51 -0.18 -11.87 4.51
C LYS A 51 -0.77 -10.65 3.81
N ILE A 52 -0.91 -9.59 4.58
CA ILE A 52 -1.03 -8.25 4.03
C ILE A 52 0.37 -7.78 3.60
N VAL A 53 0.47 -7.31 2.36
CA VAL A 53 1.68 -6.70 1.81
C VAL A 53 1.44 -5.21 1.65
N VAL A 54 2.28 -4.40 2.29
CA VAL A 54 2.36 -2.97 2.05
C VAL A 54 3.61 -2.72 1.21
N HIS A 55 3.44 -2.10 0.04
CA HIS A 55 4.52 -1.81 -0.88
C HIS A 55 4.42 -0.38 -1.37
N GLY A 56 5.50 0.38 -1.33
CA GLY A 56 5.55 1.74 -1.86
C GLY A 56 6.81 1.96 -2.69
N THR A 57 6.72 2.92 -3.61
CA THR A 57 7.82 3.25 -4.53
C THR A 57 8.09 4.73 -4.50
N LEU A 58 9.35 5.12 -4.67
CA LEU A 58 9.79 6.50 -4.66
C LEU A 58 10.51 6.79 -5.96
N ASN A 59 10.29 7.98 -6.53
CA ASN A 59 10.96 8.40 -7.75
C ASN A 59 12.16 9.31 -7.43
N ARG A 60 13.12 8.80 -6.64
CA ARG A 60 14.39 9.48 -6.36
C ARG A 60 15.55 8.51 -6.38
N THR A 61 16.71 8.99 -6.81
CA THR A 61 17.98 8.25 -6.81
C THR A 61 18.82 8.54 -5.57
N GLU A 62 18.63 9.71 -4.96
CA GLU A 62 19.30 10.14 -3.73
C GLU A 62 18.28 10.22 -2.61
N HIS A 63 18.59 9.55 -1.51
CA HIS A 63 17.81 9.56 -0.28
C HIS A 63 18.76 9.95 0.85
N ASP A 64 18.53 11.08 1.50
CA ASP A 64 19.23 11.37 2.75
C ASP A 64 18.75 10.41 3.86
N PRO A 65 19.57 10.18 4.90
CA PRO A 65 19.22 9.23 5.97
C PRO A 65 17.90 9.54 6.69
N ASP A 66 17.60 10.82 6.92
CA ASP A 66 16.38 11.24 7.62
C ASP A 66 15.14 10.90 6.77
N PHE A 67 15.24 11.04 5.46
CA PHE A 67 14.19 10.61 4.54
C PHE A 67 13.99 9.08 4.57
N VAL A 68 15.05 8.28 4.62
CA VAL A 68 14.91 6.81 4.74
C VAL A 68 14.22 6.43 6.05
N GLU A 69 14.66 7.01 7.17
CA GLU A 69 14.06 6.79 8.49
C GLU A 69 12.56 7.16 8.48
N SER A 70 12.21 8.31 7.89
CA SER A 70 10.82 8.74 7.75
C SER A 70 9.93 7.74 6.98
N MET A 71 10.50 7.06 5.99
CA MET A 71 9.82 6.05 5.20
C MET A 71 9.65 4.75 5.98
N GLU A 72 10.67 4.33 6.73
CA GLU A 72 10.61 3.16 7.59
C GLU A 72 9.55 3.33 8.69
N GLU A 73 9.49 4.50 9.33
CA GLU A 73 8.44 4.84 10.29
C GLU A 73 7.04 4.81 9.67
N PHE A 74 6.89 5.35 8.45
CA PHE A 74 5.62 5.30 7.73
C PHE A 74 5.13 3.85 7.54
N PHE A 75 6.00 2.94 7.10
CA PHE A 75 5.63 1.54 6.93
C PHE A 75 5.44 0.81 8.26
N ALA A 76 6.16 1.18 9.31
CA ALA A 76 5.97 0.64 10.66
C ALA A 76 4.57 0.96 11.19
N HIS A 77 4.10 2.21 11.05
CA HIS A 77 2.75 2.60 11.45
C HIS A 77 1.66 1.86 10.65
N TRP A 78 1.86 1.67 9.34
CA TRP A 78 0.96 0.85 8.53
C TRP A 78 0.91 -0.59 9.03
N LYS A 79 2.07 -1.19 9.29
CA LYS A 79 2.15 -2.55 9.81
C LYS A 79 1.41 -2.67 11.14
N GLU A 80 1.70 -1.81 12.11
CA GLU A 80 1.06 -1.83 13.43
C GLU A 80 -0.48 -1.65 13.32
N GLY A 81 -0.92 -0.65 12.55
CA GLY A 81 -2.34 -0.37 12.35
C GLY A 81 -3.07 -1.52 11.66
N LEU A 82 -2.44 -2.16 10.67
CA LEU A 82 -3.02 -3.30 9.98
C LEU A 82 -3.04 -4.56 10.87
N GLU A 83 -1.93 -4.87 11.55
CA GLU A 83 -1.83 -6.04 12.44
C GLU A 83 -2.79 -5.94 13.64
N SER A 84 -2.98 -4.75 14.21
CA SER A 84 -3.94 -4.54 15.31
C SER A 84 -5.40 -4.75 14.90
N LEU A 85 -5.72 -4.59 13.62
CA LEU A 85 -7.07 -4.78 13.07
C LEU A 85 -7.24 -6.14 12.37
N TRP A 86 -6.16 -6.90 12.19
CA TRP A 86 -6.17 -8.17 11.47
C TRP A 86 -6.54 -9.33 12.39
N THR A 87 -7.83 -9.49 12.63
CA THR A 87 -8.38 -10.63 13.38
C THR A 87 -8.61 -11.85 12.49
N GLU A 88 -8.79 -13.04 13.08
CA GLU A 88 -9.11 -14.25 12.32
C GLU A 88 -10.44 -14.11 11.53
N GLU A 89 -11.42 -13.37 12.05
CA GLU A 89 -12.65 -13.07 11.31
C GLU A 89 -12.41 -12.13 10.11
N ALA A 90 -11.37 -11.29 10.16
CA ALA A 90 -10.95 -10.49 9.01
C ALA A 90 -10.25 -11.33 7.94
N ARG A 91 -9.56 -12.41 8.31
CA ARG A 91 -8.93 -13.35 7.38
C ARG A 91 -9.95 -14.16 6.60
N GLU A 92 -10.92 -14.74 7.28
CA GLU A 92 -11.95 -15.60 6.66
C GLU A 92 -12.81 -14.84 5.63
N ARG A 93 -13.13 -13.57 5.90
CA ARG A 93 -13.86 -12.71 4.95
C ARG A 93 -13.08 -12.32 3.70
N ASN A 94 -11.74 -12.41 3.74
CA ASN A 94 -10.86 -11.92 2.68
C ASN A 94 -10.15 -13.03 1.90
N VAL A 95 -10.52 -14.31 2.10
CA VAL A 95 -10.03 -15.42 1.27
C VAL A 95 -10.57 -15.24 -0.16
N PRO A 96 -9.70 -15.05 -1.19
CA PRO A 96 -10.17 -14.92 -2.55
C PRO A 96 -10.79 -16.24 -3.03
N GLU A 97 -12.02 -16.20 -3.53
CA GLU A 97 -12.63 -17.34 -4.21
C GLU A 97 -11.90 -17.56 -5.54
N SER A 98 -10.94 -18.49 -5.52
CA SER A 98 -10.06 -18.90 -6.62
C SER A 98 -9.00 -17.87 -7.07
N ALA A 99 -7.79 -18.04 -6.54
CA ALA A 99 -6.57 -17.56 -7.17
C ALA A 99 -6.32 -18.35 -8.47
N SER A 100 -6.95 -17.92 -9.57
CA SER A 100 -6.61 -18.39 -10.93
C SER A 100 -6.37 -17.22 -11.89
N VAL A 101 -5.57 -16.24 -11.45
CA VAL A 101 -5.05 -15.22 -12.37
C VAL A 101 -3.80 -15.77 -13.04
N ARG A 102 -3.95 -16.33 -14.25
CA ARG A 102 -2.82 -16.55 -15.17
C ARG A 102 -2.37 -15.18 -15.67
N LEU A 103 -1.22 -14.71 -15.20
CA LEU A 103 -0.52 -13.61 -15.86
C LEU A 103 -0.13 -14.07 -17.27
N PRO A 104 -0.45 -13.33 -18.35
CA PRO A 104 0.10 -13.64 -19.65
C PRO A 104 1.62 -13.52 -19.56
N MET A 105 2.34 -14.60 -19.91
CA MET A 105 3.78 -14.50 -20.16
C MET A 105 4.00 -13.47 -21.25
N PHE A 106 4.64 -12.36 -20.93
CA PHE A 106 5.20 -11.49 -21.94
C PHE A 106 6.35 -12.24 -22.60
N SER A 107 6.09 -12.79 -23.78
CA SER A 107 7.13 -13.29 -24.70
C SER A 107 7.76 -12.08 -25.38
N GLY A 108 8.91 -11.66 -24.88
CA GLY A 108 9.89 -10.83 -25.60
C GLY A 108 10.96 -11.70 -26.23
#